data_AF-A0A7X8KSS7-F1
#
_entry.id   AF-A0A7X8KSS7-F1
#
_cell.length_a   1.000
_cell.length_b   1.000
_cell.length_c   1.000
_cell.angle_alpha   90.00
_cell.angle_beta   90.00
_cell.angle_gamma   90.00
#
_symmetry.space_group_name_H-M   'P 1'
#
loop_
_entity.id
_entity.type
_entity.pdbx_description
1 polymer ?
#
loop_
_entity_poly.entity_id
_entity_poly.type
_entity_poly.pdbx_seq_one_letter_code
_entity_poly.pdbx_strand_id
1 'polypeptide(L)'
;MKKLLVSIIVLFLALSLFGCSSAPWQKNTPDQDPAVDPKPSQETIKINLYFGDQQAMYLIKEERTVIKSGNLPELMINELIKGPQGQDSVPTIPQETKLLSLEISGGVAYVNFSKEVKTNHWGGSSGETMTIFSIVNTLTQLPEIKKVQFLLEGEKQEAIWGHYYTLEPVEPDLSLLAPASSQTKQPEEAKEEKTSKPADYFPLTQGSTWQYLGDGNEYASFTREVLYAEGNKSQIKEDNGGTVSTSIYQISTDAVTRIYFTGEDYEPKNMLNQPGNQNITMLKGPIKPGTKWTAGSSTREIVDINAVVNTPAGKFDNCVKVKITEEFSTLYEYYKKDIGLIKREFVLENDKITSVLTNYSIK
;
A
#
# COMPACT_ATOMS: atom_id res chain seq x y z
N MET A 1 0.57 43.96 -63.08
CA MET A 1 0.21 45.38 -63.34
C MET A 1 0.12 46.05 -61.97
N LYS A 2 1.16 46.79 -61.56
CA LYS A 2 1.20 48.27 -61.45
C LYS A 2 0.09 48.79 -60.51
N LYS A 3 0.31 49.55 -59.43
CA LYS A 3 1.45 50.36 -58.96
C LYS A 3 1.08 50.97 -57.59
N LEU A 4 2.11 51.24 -56.77
CA LEU A 4 2.27 52.34 -55.79
C LEU A 4 1.30 52.44 -54.58
N LEU A 5 1.61 53.07 -53.44
CA LEU A 5 2.80 53.46 -52.64
C LEU A 5 2.26 54.34 -51.48
N VAL A 6 3.04 54.43 -50.40
CA VAL A 6 3.11 55.52 -49.39
C VAL A 6 2.59 55.21 -47.99
N SER A 7 3.53 55.43 -47.07
CA SER A 7 3.64 55.27 -45.63
C SER A 7 2.83 56.26 -44.77
N ILE A 8 2.73 55.94 -43.46
CA ILE A 8 2.93 56.79 -42.25
C ILE A 8 1.87 56.54 -41.15
N ILE A 9 2.41 56.23 -39.97
CA ILE A 9 1.84 56.06 -38.62
C ILE A 9 1.15 57.34 -38.13
N VAL A 10 0.02 57.24 -37.39
CA VAL A 10 -0.25 57.98 -36.11
C VAL A 10 -1.45 57.35 -35.36
N LEU A 11 -1.23 57.14 -34.06
CA LEU A 11 -2.09 56.70 -32.96
C LEU A 11 -2.95 57.88 -32.42
N PHE A 12 -4.20 57.68 -31.98
CA PHE A 12 -4.76 58.16 -30.68
C PHE A 12 -6.31 58.12 -30.58
N LEU A 13 -6.76 57.48 -29.48
CA LEU A 13 -7.87 57.78 -28.55
C LEU A 13 -9.31 58.09 -29.01
N ALA A 14 -10.17 57.12 -28.69
CA ALA A 14 -11.42 57.20 -27.89
C ALA A 14 -12.31 58.47 -27.92
N LEU A 15 -13.44 58.31 -28.60
CA LEU A 15 -14.77 58.91 -28.34
C LEU A 15 -15.76 57.71 -28.36
N SER A 16 -16.91 57.69 -27.67
CA SER A 16 -17.90 58.76 -27.59
C SER A 16 -18.95 58.49 -26.50
N LEU A 17 -19.41 59.60 -25.94
CA LEU A 17 -20.65 59.78 -25.20
C LEU A 17 -21.85 59.99 -26.16
N PHE A 18 -23.04 59.99 -25.53
CA PHE A 18 -24.37 60.44 -25.97
C PHE A 18 -25.21 59.41 -26.73
N GLY A 19 -26.38 58.95 -26.26
CA GLY A 19 -27.27 59.44 -25.20
C GLY A 19 -28.66 59.70 -25.79
N CYS A 20 -29.70 59.02 -25.27
CA CYS A 20 -31.08 59.46 -25.44
C CYS A 20 -31.99 58.93 -24.31
N SER A 21 -33.06 59.68 -24.06
CA SER A 21 -33.76 59.94 -22.79
C SER A 21 -34.86 58.97 -22.36
N SER A 22 -35.08 58.84 -21.04
CA SER A 22 -36.30 59.27 -20.31
C SER A 22 -36.20 58.86 -18.83
N ALA A 23 -36.53 59.76 -17.90
CA ALA A 23 -36.48 59.55 -16.45
C ALA A 23 -37.88 59.31 -15.87
N PRO A 24 -37.97 58.57 -14.74
CA PRO A 24 -38.64 59.15 -13.59
C PRO A 24 -38.00 58.83 -12.22
N TRP A 25 -37.98 59.87 -11.37
CA TRP A 25 -38.15 59.95 -9.90
C TRP A 25 -37.24 59.18 -8.92
N GLN A 26 -36.50 59.94 -8.10
CA GLN A 26 -35.79 59.50 -6.90
C GLN A 26 -36.71 59.48 -5.66
N LYS A 27 -36.63 58.38 -4.88
CA LYS A 27 -36.97 58.32 -3.46
C LYS A 27 -35.78 57.73 -2.70
N ASN A 28 -35.33 58.44 -1.67
CA ASN A 28 -34.31 57.99 -0.73
C ASN A 28 -34.81 56.76 0.06
N THR A 29 -34.00 55.71 0.15
CA THR A 29 -34.22 54.55 1.04
C THR A 29 -33.20 54.51 2.19
N PRO A 30 -33.60 54.12 3.42
CA PRO A 30 -32.71 53.94 4.56
C PRO A 30 -31.90 52.64 4.47
N ASP A 31 -30.79 52.58 5.22
CA ASP A 31 -29.89 51.45 5.40
C ASP A 31 -30.59 50.08 5.42
N GLN A 32 -30.12 49.17 4.56
CA GLN A 32 -30.46 47.76 4.62
C GLN A 32 -29.47 47.05 5.54
N ASP A 33 -29.95 46.58 6.68
CA ASP A 33 -29.28 45.51 7.43
C ASP A 33 -29.06 44.29 6.51
N PRO A 34 -27.89 43.62 6.56
CA PRO A 34 -27.63 42.47 5.72
C PRO A 34 -28.55 41.31 6.14
N ALA A 35 -29.22 40.73 5.15
CA ALA A 35 -30.08 39.56 5.31
C ALA A 35 -29.29 38.38 5.90
N VAL A 36 -29.74 37.87 7.05
CA VAL A 36 -29.30 36.58 7.60
C VAL A 36 -30.15 35.48 6.95
N ASP A 37 -29.50 34.64 6.15
CA ASP A 37 -30.12 33.50 5.44
C ASP A 37 -30.45 32.36 6.44
N PRO A 38 -31.72 31.89 6.56
CA PRO A 38 -32.12 30.90 7.55
C PRO A 38 -31.93 29.49 7.01
N LYS A 39 -30.69 29.01 6.92
CA LYS A 39 -30.44 27.57 6.71
C LYS A 39 -30.27 26.90 8.08
N PRO A 40 -31.11 25.93 8.48
CA PRO A 40 -30.89 25.20 9.72
C PRO A 40 -29.55 24.48 9.63
N SER A 41 -28.59 24.92 10.43
CA SER A 41 -27.29 24.27 10.58
C SER A 41 -27.53 22.91 11.22
N GLN A 42 -27.46 21.84 10.43
CA GLN A 42 -27.50 20.48 10.97
C GLN A 42 -26.28 20.27 11.89
N GLU A 43 -26.51 19.78 13.12
CA GLU A 43 -25.43 19.47 14.06
C GLU A 43 -24.59 18.32 13.47
N THR A 44 -23.26 18.52 13.42
CA THR A 44 -22.31 17.50 12.96
C THR A 44 -21.47 17.00 14.11
N ILE A 45 -21.00 15.76 14.00
CA ILE A 45 -20.09 15.13 14.96
C ILE A 45 -18.94 14.46 14.21
N LYS A 46 -17.75 14.48 14.83
CA LYS A 46 -16.60 13.71 14.38
C LYS A 46 -16.61 12.34 15.02
N ILE A 47 -16.53 11.30 14.21
CA ILE A 47 -16.43 9.91 14.64
C ILE A 47 -15.18 9.27 14.05
N ASN A 48 -14.68 8.24 14.72
CA ASN A 48 -13.53 7.46 14.28
C ASN A 48 -14.00 6.07 13.90
N LEU A 49 -13.71 5.65 12.68
CA LEU A 49 -14.07 4.36 12.12
C LEU A 49 -12.80 3.60 11.80
N TYR A 50 -12.80 2.28 11.96
CA TYR A 50 -11.65 1.44 11.62
C TYR A 50 -11.97 0.57 10.42
N PHE A 51 -11.22 0.70 9.34
CA PHE A 51 -11.35 -0.09 8.12
C PHE A 51 -10.08 -0.92 7.88
N GLY A 52 -10.15 -1.95 7.04
CA GLY A 52 -8.97 -2.76 6.73
C GLY A 52 -8.01 -1.98 5.84
N ASP A 53 -6.72 -2.27 5.95
CA ASP A 53 -5.76 -1.92 4.89
C ASP A 53 -5.94 -2.84 3.68
N GLN A 54 -5.30 -2.48 2.55
CA GLN A 54 -5.41 -3.25 1.31
C GLN A 54 -4.87 -4.69 1.41
N GLN A 55 -4.14 -5.01 2.48
CA GLN A 55 -3.51 -6.32 2.72
C GLN A 55 -4.25 -7.15 3.79
N ALA A 56 -5.32 -6.62 4.37
CA ALA A 56 -6.02 -7.20 5.52
C ALA A 56 -5.10 -7.55 6.70
N MET A 57 -4.08 -6.72 6.94
CA MET A 57 -3.13 -6.86 8.05
C MET A 57 -3.47 -5.93 9.22
N TYR A 58 -3.81 -4.68 8.92
CA TYR A 58 -4.10 -3.66 9.92
C TYR A 58 -5.45 -2.98 9.70
N LEU A 59 -5.95 -2.41 10.79
CA LEU A 59 -7.06 -1.50 10.83
C LEU A 59 -6.54 -0.05 10.77
N ILE A 60 -6.97 0.65 9.73
CA ILE A 60 -6.70 2.07 9.51
C ILE A 60 -7.85 2.87 10.11
N LYS A 61 -7.50 3.84 10.96
CA LYS A 61 -8.45 4.80 11.51
C LYS A 61 -8.80 5.86 10.47
N GLU A 62 -10.09 6.03 10.23
CA GLU A 62 -10.65 7.13 9.45
C GLU A 62 -11.47 8.04 10.38
N GLU A 63 -11.10 9.32 10.46
CA GLU A 63 -11.94 10.33 11.11
C GLU A 63 -12.97 10.86 10.10
N ARG A 64 -14.26 10.74 10.42
CA ARG A 64 -15.36 11.18 9.56
C ARG A 64 -16.22 12.20 10.28
N THR A 65 -16.54 13.30 9.60
CA THR A 65 -17.56 14.25 10.06
C THR A 65 -18.90 13.85 9.47
N VAL A 66 -19.88 13.55 10.32
CA VAL A 66 -21.21 13.12 9.91
C VAL A 66 -22.29 13.98 10.55
N ILE A 67 -23.45 14.06 9.93
CA ILE A 67 -24.62 14.68 10.54
C ILE A 67 -25.00 13.81 11.74
N LYS A 68 -25.14 14.44 12.91
CA LYS A 68 -25.57 13.74 14.11
C LYS A 68 -27.03 13.34 13.95
N SER A 69 -27.29 12.04 13.93
CA SER A 69 -28.63 11.48 13.83
C SER A 69 -28.72 10.19 14.64
N GLY A 70 -29.80 10.02 15.40
CA GLY A 70 -30.05 8.80 16.15
C GLY A 70 -29.02 8.52 17.25
N ASN A 71 -28.84 7.24 17.55
CA ASN A 71 -27.91 6.73 18.55
C ASN A 71 -26.47 6.68 17.97
N LEU A 72 -25.46 7.13 18.74
CA LEU A 72 -24.07 7.24 18.26
C LEU A 72 -23.44 5.88 17.89
N PRO A 73 -23.49 4.83 18.73
CA PRO A 73 -23.08 3.48 18.35
C PRO A 73 -23.70 2.98 17.02
N GLU A 74 -25.02 3.14 16.85
CA GLU A 74 -25.71 2.73 15.61
C GLU A 74 -25.23 3.55 14.41
N LEU A 75 -25.05 4.86 14.59
CA LEU A 75 -24.50 5.74 13.57
C LEU A 75 -23.11 5.28 13.13
N MET A 76 -22.23 4.94 14.08
CA MET A 76 -20.87 4.46 13.77
C MET A 76 -20.89 3.16 12.95
N ILE A 77 -21.77 2.21 13.27
CA ILE A 77 -21.88 0.95 12.52
C ILE A 77 -22.47 1.18 11.13
N ASN A 78 -23.50 2.01 11.01
CA ASN A 78 -24.06 2.36 9.70
C ASN A 78 -23.03 3.08 8.82
N GLU A 79 -22.16 3.90 9.41
CA GLU A 79 -21.05 4.53 8.69
C GLU A 79 -19.93 3.55 8.32
N LEU A 80 -19.66 2.51 9.13
CA LEU A 80 -18.79 1.40 8.74
C LEU A 80 -19.36 0.62 7.54
N ILE A 81 -20.66 0.31 7.54
CA ILE A 81 -21.32 -0.41 6.45
C ILE A 81 -21.23 0.35 5.12
N LYS A 82 -21.26 1.69 5.16
CA LYS A 82 -21.05 2.53 3.96
C LYS A 82 -19.65 2.36 3.35
N GLY A 83 -18.71 1.79 4.09
CA GLY A 83 -17.32 1.60 3.67
C GLY A 83 -16.45 2.83 3.90
N PRO A 84 -15.14 2.71 3.65
CA PRO A 84 -14.19 3.82 3.78
C PRO A 84 -14.40 4.88 2.69
N GLN A 85 -14.02 6.11 3.01
CA GLN A 85 -13.92 7.21 2.04
C GLN A 85 -12.47 7.45 1.60
N GLY A 86 -11.49 7.00 2.40
CA GLY A 86 -10.07 7.02 2.04
C GLY A 86 -9.70 5.98 0.99
N GLN A 87 -8.72 6.29 0.14
CA GLN A 87 -8.23 5.38 -0.91
C GLN A 87 -7.35 4.23 -0.37
N ASP A 88 -6.80 4.40 0.83
CA ASP A 88 -5.86 3.46 1.45
C ASP A 88 -6.55 2.39 2.31
N SER A 89 -7.88 2.49 2.46
CA SER A 89 -8.68 1.57 3.26
C SER A 89 -9.63 0.78 2.38
N VAL A 90 -9.92 -0.46 2.77
CA VAL A 90 -10.88 -1.35 2.11
C VAL A 90 -12.10 -1.58 3.02
N PRO A 91 -13.29 -1.82 2.46
CA PRO A 91 -14.47 -2.15 3.25
C PRO A 91 -14.24 -3.42 4.08
N THR A 92 -14.75 -3.40 5.29
CA THR A 92 -14.70 -4.52 6.25
C THR A 92 -16.07 -5.14 6.50
N ILE A 93 -17.14 -4.54 5.97
CA ILE A 93 -18.49 -5.09 6.01
C ILE A 93 -19.07 -5.04 4.60
N PRO A 94 -19.73 -6.10 4.10
CA PRO A 94 -20.45 -6.05 2.83
C PRO A 94 -21.50 -4.94 2.84
N GLN A 95 -21.57 -4.13 1.79
CA GLN A 95 -22.41 -2.93 1.74
C GLN A 95 -23.92 -3.25 1.81
N GLU A 96 -24.32 -4.48 1.47
CA GLU A 96 -25.71 -4.95 1.56
C GLU A 96 -26.12 -5.34 3.00
N THR A 97 -25.17 -5.36 3.94
CA THR A 97 -25.43 -5.65 5.35
C THR A 97 -26.38 -4.63 5.95
N LYS A 98 -27.33 -5.10 6.76
CA LYS A 98 -28.18 -4.23 7.57
C LYS A 98 -27.87 -4.42 9.05
N LEU A 99 -27.77 -3.32 9.77
CA LEU A 99 -27.85 -3.32 11.22
C LEU A 99 -29.33 -3.48 11.61
N LEU A 100 -29.69 -4.61 12.22
CA LEU A 100 -31.06 -4.90 12.66
C LEU A 100 -31.34 -4.27 14.03
N SER A 101 -30.38 -4.38 14.95
CA SER A 101 -30.43 -3.72 16.27
C SER A 101 -29.04 -3.59 16.89
N LEU A 102 -28.88 -2.60 17.79
CA LEU A 102 -27.72 -2.46 18.65
C LEU A 102 -28.16 -2.09 20.06
N GLU A 103 -27.86 -2.95 21.03
CA GLU A 103 -28.19 -2.73 22.44
C GLU A 103 -26.92 -2.76 23.29
N ILE A 104 -26.82 -1.89 24.31
CA ILE A 104 -25.68 -1.85 25.23
C ILE A 104 -26.16 -2.24 26.62
N SER A 105 -25.57 -3.30 27.17
CA SER A 105 -25.86 -3.78 28.52
C SER A 105 -24.60 -4.31 29.19
N GLY A 106 -24.35 -3.91 30.43
CA GLY A 106 -23.21 -4.41 31.22
C GLY A 106 -21.83 -4.18 30.58
N GLY A 107 -21.67 -3.13 29.76
CA GLY A 107 -20.43 -2.87 29.03
C GLY A 107 -20.25 -3.69 27.75
N VAL A 108 -21.27 -4.43 27.31
CA VAL A 108 -21.27 -5.21 26.07
C VAL A 108 -22.24 -4.59 25.07
N ALA A 109 -21.78 -4.34 23.85
CA ALA A 109 -22.64 -3.99 22.73
C ALA A 109 -23.08 -5.25 21.99
N TYR A 110 -24.39 -5.50 21.93
CA TYR A 110 -25.01 -6.60 21.21
C TYR A 110 -25.39 -6.10 19.83
N VAL A 111 -24.61 -6.48 18.82
CA VAL A 111 -24.75 -5.98 17.46
C VAL A 111 -25.37 -7.07 16.59
N ASN A 112 -26.60 -6.84 16.17
CA ASN A 112 -27.39 -7.79 15.39
C ASN A 112 -27.40 -7.40 13.91
N PHE A 113 -26.84 -8.24 13.07
CA PHE A 113 -26.76 -8.03 11.63
C PHE A 113 -27.72 -8.91 10.86
N SER A 114 -28.11 -8.44 9.67
CA SER A 114 -28.79 -9.28 8.69
C SER A 114 -27.85 -10.31 8.08
N LYS A 115 -28.42 -11.37 7.51
CA LYS A 115 -27.69 -12.51 6.90
C LYS A 115 -26.64 -12.11 5.87
N GLU A 116 -26.80 -10.97 5.19
CA GLU A 116 -25.89 -10.48 4.14
C GLU A 116 -24.47 -10.26 4.66
N VAL A 117 -24.30 -9.95 5.95
CA VAL A 117 -22.97 -9.82 6.59
C VAL A 117 -22.14 -11.10 6.46
N LYS A 118 -22.81 -12.24 6.34
CA LYS A 118 -22.22 -13.57 6.18
C LYS A 118 -22.25 -14.02 4.71
N THR A 119 -23.40 -13.95 4.05
CA THR A 119 -23.57 -14.55 2.72
C THR A 119 -22.84 -13.80 1.61
N ASN A 120 -22.67 -12.48 1.77
CA ASN A 120 -21.96 -11.64 0.80
C ASN A 120 -20.53 -11.33 1.25
N HIS A 121 -20.08 -11.95 2.34
CA HIS A 121 -18.73 -11.78 2.85
C HIS A 121 -17.73 -12.39 1.87
N TRP A 122 -16.63 -11.68 1.60
CA TRP A 122 -15.54 -12.14 0.73
C TRP A 122 -14.75 -13.32 1.32
N GLY A 123 -14.92 -13.60 2.61
CA GLY A 123 -14.35 -14.76 3.29
C GLY A 123 -12.85 -14.64 3.57
N GLY A 124 -12.28 -15.75 4.04
CA GLY A 124 -10.86 -15.87 4.37
C GLY A 124 -10.53 -15.37 5.77
N SER A 125 -9.65 -16.10 6.48
CA SER A 125 -9.34 -15.83 7.89
C SER A 125 -8.92 -14.38 8.19
N SER A 126 -8.13 -13.75 7.30
CA SER A 126 -7.77 -12.33 7.42
C SER A 126 -8.97 -11.39 7.22
N GLY A 127 -9.82 -11.66 6.22
CA GLY A 127 -11.03 -10.86 5.99
C GLY A 127 -12.00 -10.92 7.16
N GLU A 128 -12.19 -12.11 7.73
CA GLU A 128 -13.03 -12.32 8.91
C GLU A 128 -12.50 -11.55 10.13
N THR A 129 -11.17 -11.61 10.34
CA THR A 129 -10.48 -10.86 11.39
C THR A 129 -10.70 -9.36 11.23
N MET A 130 -10.53 -8.82 10.02
CA MET A 130 -10.75 -7.40 9.75
C MET A 130 -12.20 -6.98 10.00
N THR A 131 -13.19 -7.80 9.61
CA THR A 131 -14.62 -7.53 9.88
C THR A 131 -14.90 -7.42 11.37
N ILE A 132 -14.46 -8.41 12.14
CA ILE A 132 -14.70 -8.48 13.59
C ILE A 132 -14.05 -7.28 14.29
N PHE A 133 -12.76 -7.06 14.08
CA PHE A 133 -12.03 -6.06 14.84
C PHE A 133 -12.26 -4.64 14.34
N SER A 134 -12.67 -4.45 13.07
CA SER A 134 -13.20 -3.18 12.58
C SER A 134 -14.39 -2.73 13.43
N ILE A 135 -15.35 -3.62 13.66
CA ILE A 135 -16.55 -3.35 14.45
C ILE A 135 -16.18 -3.15 15.93
N VAL A 136 -15.40 -4.07 16.50
CA VAL A 136 -15.04 -4.05 17.93
C VAL A 136 -14.23 -2.81 18.27
N ASN A 137 -13.16 -2.52 17.54
CA ASN A 137 -12.32 -1.35 17.80
C ASN A 137 -13.04 -0.04 17.52
N THR A 138 -14.02 -0.03 16.60
CA THR A 138 -14.86 1.15 16.37
C THR A 138 -15.75 1.44 17.56
N LEU A 139 -16.52 0.45 18.04
CA LEU A 139 -17.48 0.64 19.13
C LEU A 139 -16.82 0.85 20.49
N THR A 140 -15.71 0.16 20.78
CA THR A 140 -15.04 0.22 22.10
C THR A 140 -14.29 1.53 22.36
N GLN A 141 -14.30 2.46 21.40
CA GLN A 141 -13.91 3.85 21.65
C GLN A 141 -14.91 4.59 22.54
N LEU A 142 -16.15 4.11 22.58
CA LEU A 142 -17.18 4.63 23.48
C LEU A 142 -16.91 4.10 24.88
N PRO A 143 -16.66 4.95 25.90
CA PRO A 143 -16.25 4.52 27.22
C PRO A 143 -17.18 3.49 27.88
N GLU A 144 -18.47 3.52 27.55
CA GLU A 144 -19.50 2.61 28.01
C GLU A 144 -19.48 1.21 27.35
N ILE A 145 -18.72 1.02 26.25
CA ILE A 145 -18.61 -0.26 25.52
C ILE A 145 -17.20 -0.83 25.72
N LYS A 146 -17.11 -2.04 26.27
CA LYS A 146 -15.86 -2.78 26.50
C LYS A 146 -15.70 -3.99 25.58
N LYS A 147 -16.81 -4.59 25.16
CA LYS A 147 -16.83 -5.77 24.29
C LYS A 147 -17.98 -5.69 23.30
N VAL A 148 -17.88 -6.47 22.23
CA VAL A 148 -18.96 -6.62 21.24
C VAL A 148 -19.40 -8.07 21.16
N GLN A 149 -20.68 -8.32 21.38
CA GLN A 149 -21.32 -9.59 21.07
C GLN A 149 -21.99 -9.49 19.69
N PHE A 150 -21.65 -10.41 18.79
CA PHE A 150 -22.26 -10.48 17.47
C PHE A 150 -23.49 -11.40 17.49
N LEU A 151 -24.53 -10.99 16.76
CA LEU A 151 -25.72 -11.79 16.48
C LEU A 151 -26.00 -11.76 14.98
N LEU A 152 -26.45 -12.89 14.44
CA LEU A 152 -26.90 -13.01 13.05
C LEU A 152 -28.39 -13.33 13.07
N GLU A 153 -29.22 -12.43 12.56
CA GLU A 153 -30.68 -12.59 12.55
C GLU A 153 -31.26 -12.87 13.96
N GLY A 154 -30.73 -12.19 14.98
CA GLY A 154 -31.16 -12.30 16.38
C GLY A 154 -30.53 -13.44 17.18
N GLU A 155 -29.73 -14.30 16.55
CA GLU A 155 -29.17 -15.50 17.18
C GLU A 155 -27.64 -15.46 17.27
N LYS A 156 -27.08 -16.02 18.35
CA LYS A 156 -25.63 -16.25 18.46
C LYS A 156 -25.24 -17.44 17.57
N GLN A 157 -24.09 -17.34 16.91
CA GLN A 157 -23.51 -18.45 16.13
C GLN A 157 -22.08 -18.74 16.55
N GLU A 158 -21.65 -20.00 16.38
CA GLU A 158 -20.31 -20.47 16.75
C GLU A 158 -19.20 -19.67 16.06
N ALA A 159 -19.31 -19.53 14.75
CA ALA A 159 -18.44 -18.70 13.94
C ALA A 159 -19.26 -18.10 12.80
N ILE A 160 -19.75 -16.87 12.97
CA ILE A 160 -20.60 -16.19 11.97
C ILE A 160 -19.91 -16.20 10.59
N TRP A 161 -18.60 -15.96 10.54
CA TRP A 161 -17.85 -15.91 9.28
C TRP A 161 -16.96 -17.12 8.97
N GLY A 162 -16.82 -18.08 9.89
CA GLY A 162 -16.18 -19.37 9.59
C GLY A 162 -15.10 -19.80 10.58
N HIS A 163 -14.13 -18.94 10.90
CA HIS A 163 -12.93 -19.35 11.64
C HIS A 163 -12.81 -18.72 13.03
N TYR A 164 -13.48 -17.59 13.28
CA TYR A 164 -13.41 -16.90 14.57
C TYR A 164 -14.63 -17.23 15.45
N TYR A 165 -14.39 -17.54 16.71
CA TYR A 165 -15.42 -17.90 17.67
C TYR A 165 -16.24 -16.68 18.12
N THR A 166 -17.57 -16.71 17.93
CA THR A 166 -18.49 -15.58 18.15
C THR A 166 -19.60 -15.83 19.18
N LEU A 167 -19.56 -16.93 19.94
CA LEU A 167 -20.57 -17.19 21.00
C LEU A 167 -20.38 -16.30 22.23
N GLU A 168 -19.18 -15.79 22.44
CA GLU A 168 -18.83 -14.90 23.54
C GLU A 168 -18.50 -13.48 23.05
N PRO A 169 -18.69 -12.45 23.90
CA PRO A 169 -18.34 -11.08 23.54
C PRO A 169 -16.83 -10.92 23.27
N VAL A 170 -16.51 -10.26 22.15
CA VAL A 170 -15.15 -10.03 21.67
C VAL A 170 -14.59 -8.72 22.25
N GLU A 171 -13.39 -8.80 22.82
CA GLU A 171 -12.61 -7.64 23.29
C GLU A 171 -11.86 -6.96 22.15
N PRO A 172 -11.52 -5.67 22.27
CA PRO A 172 -10.74 -4.98 21.25
C PRO A 172 -9.33 -5.55 21.17
N ASP A 173 -8.81 -5.60 19.94
CA ASP A 173 -7.40 -5.92 19.69
C ASP A 173 -6.71 -4.69 19.09
N LEU A 174 -6.00 -3.97 19.95
CA LEU A 174 -5.29 -2.75 19.55
C LEU A 174 -4.00 -3.05 18.79
N SER A 175 -3.49 -4.29 18.81
CA SER A 175 -2.31 -4.67 18.04
C SER A 175 -2.57 -4.68 16.54
N LEU A 176 -3.84 -4.79 16.15
CA LEU A 176 -4.30 -4.67 14.77
C LEU A 176 -4.39 -3.23 14.29
N LEU A 177 -4.24 -2.22 15.14
CA LEU A 177 -4.26 -0.83 14.68
C LEU A 177 -2.97 -0.49 13.94
N ALA A 178 -3.12 0.13 12.77
CA ALA A 178 -1.98 0.59 12.01
C ALA A 178 -1.15 1.58 12.84
N PRO A 179 0.20 1.45 12.88
CA PRO A 179 1.05 2.30 13.72
C PRO A 179 0.93 3.77 13.32
N ALA A 180 1.02 4.71 14.27
CA ALA A 180 0.71 6.13 14.10
C ALA A 180 1.41 6.84 12.91
N SER A 181 2.51 6.28 12.37
CA SER A 181 3.15 6.72 11.13
C SER A 181 2.29 6.53 9.85
N SER A 182 1.14 5.86 9.96
CA SER A 182 0.22 5.55 8.85
C SER A 182 -1.11 6.31 8.88
N GLN A 183 -1.36 7.17 9.89
CA GLN A 183 -2.69 7.76 10.12
C GLN A 183 -2.82 9.28 9.89
N THR A 184 -1.86 9.95 9.24
CA THR A 184 -2.04 11.36 8.83
C THR A 184 -1.44 11.65 7.47
N LYS A 185 -2.28 11.66 6.43
CA LYS A 185 -2.09 12.54 5.26
C LYS A 185 -3.45 13.04 4.76
N GLN A 186 -3.77 14.30 5.04
CA GLN A 186 -4.66 15.12 4.20
C GLN A 186 -3.78 16.16 3.47
N PRO A 187 -4.26 16.70 2.34
CA PRO A 187 -3.59 16.67 1.06
C PRO A 187 -2.57 17.81 0.95
N GLU A 188 -1.29 17.45 0.94
CA GLU A 188 -0.25 18.37 0.50
C GLU A 188 -0.03 18.15 -1.00
N GLU A 189 0.01 19.26 -1.74
CA GLU A 189 0.06 19.36 -3.20
C GLU A 189 0.88 18.26 -3.87
N ALA A 190 0.35 17.75 -4.99
CA ALA A 190 0.95 16.75 -5.85
C ALA A 190 2.43 17.05 -6.14
N LYS A 191 3.31 16.52 -5.28
CA LYS A 191 4.65 16.12 -5.68
C LYS A 191 4.48 14.73 -6.24
N GLU A 192 4.63 14.62 -7.56
CA GLU A 192 4.73 13.37 -8.28
C GLU A 192 5.41 12.30 -7.41
N GLU A 193 4.65 11.29 -7.00
CA GLU A 193 5.26 10.05 -6.51
C GLU A 193 6.12 9.54 -7.65
N LYS A 194 7.44 9.70 -7.53
CA LYS A 194 8.38 8.92 -8.33
C LYS A 194 8.17 7.47 -7.90
N THR A 195 7.26 6.80 -8.61
CA THR A 195 7.06 5.35 -8.55
C THR A 195 8.42 4.68 -8.64
N SER A 196 8.81 3.98 -7.57
CA SER A 196 10.12 3.33 -7.51
C SER A 196 10.20 2.25 -8.58
N LYS A 197 11.26 2.26 -9.38
CA LYS A 197 11.47 1.31 -10.48
C LYS A 197 12.17 0.07 -9.96
N PRO A 198 12.03 -1.10 -10.62
CA PRO A 198 12.77 -2.31 -10.23
C PRO A 198 14.29 -2.11 -10.13
N ALA A 199 14.87 -1.27 -10.99
CA ALA A 199 16.30 -0.96 -10.97
C ALA A 199 16.76 -0.28 -9.67
N ASP A 200 15.89 0.47 -9.00
CA ASP A 200 16.21 1.16 -7.74
C ASP A 200 16.53 0.17 -6.60
N TYR A 201 16.10 -1.10 -6.74
CA TYR A 201 16.32 -2.18 -5.77
C TYR A 201 17.38 -3.18 -6.23
N PHE A 202 18.12 -2.85 -7.28
CA PHE A 202 19.17 -3.69 -7.85
C PHE A 202 20.31 -2.77 -8.32
N PRO A 203 21.07 -2.16 -7.39
CA PRO A 203 22.13 -1.24 -7.78
C PRO A 203 23.24 -2.04 -8.46
N LEU A 204 23.40 -1.78 -9.76
CA LEU A 204 24.27 -2.53 -10.65
C LEU A 204 25.45 -1.69 -11.16
N THR A 205 25.88 -0.71 -10.35
CA THR A 205 27.08 0.09 -10.59
C THR A 205 28.34 -0.77 -10.42
N GLN A 206 29.24 -0.72 -11.39
CA GLN A 206 30.53 -1.43 -11.34
C GLN A 206 31.31 -1.11 -10.05
N GLY A 207 31.87 -2.15 -9.42
CA GLY A 207 32.60 -2.06 -8.16
C GLY A 207 31.70 -2.08 -6.91
N SER A 208 30.39 -2.21 -7.07
CA SER A 208 29.49 -2.45 -5.92
C SER A 208 29.67 -3.87 -5.39
N THR A 209 29.68 -4.03 -4.07
CA THR A 209 29.95 -5.30 -3.39
C THR A 209 28.99 -5.58 -2.23
N TRP A 210 28.75 -6.85 -1.95
CA TRP A 210 27.93 -7.34 -0.84
C TRP A 210 28.53 -8.62 -0.24
N GLN A 211 28.36 -8.79 1.06
CA GLN A 211 28.72 -10.00 1.79
C GLN A 211 27.56 -10.48 2.65
N TYR A 212 27.25 -11.76 2.57
CA TYR A 212 26.12 -12.38 3.26
C TYR A 212 26.60 -13.52 4.15
N LEU A 213 26.06 -13.57 5.36
CA LEU A 213 26.25 -14.67 6.30
C LEU A 213 25.10 -15.65 6.15
N GLY A 214 25.46 -16.91 5.93
CA GLY A 214 24.54 -18.02 5.80
C GLY A 214 24.27 -18.74 7.11
N ASP A 215 23.08 -19.32 7.21
CA ASP A 215 22.70 -20.27 8.25
C ASP A 215 21.92 -21.44 7.62
N GLY A 216 22.13 -22.66 8.14
CA GLY A 216 21.47 -23.89 7.67
C GLY A 216 22.29 -24.77 6.71
N ASN A 217 23.17 -24.22 5.88
CA ASN A 217 24.15 -25.00 5.10
C ASN A 217 25.43 -24.20 4.76
N GLU A 218 26.45 -24.91 4.30
CA GLU A 218 27.79 -24.36 3.99
C GLU A 218 27.84 -23.42 2.78
N TYR A 219 26.85 -23.49 1.88
CA TYR A 219 26.74 -22.66 0.66
C TYR A 219 25.82 -21.44 0.86
N ALA A 220 25.27 -21.25 2.06
CA ALA A 220 24.33 -20.18 2.35
C ALA A 220 25.03 -18.83 2.55
N SER A 221 26.32 -18.83 2.87
CA SER A 221 27.15 -17.62 2.91
C SER A 221 27.65 -17.34 1.49
N PHE A 222 27.62 -16.08 1.06
CA PHE A 222 28.15 -15.72 -0.25
C PHE A 222 28.57 -14.25 -0.31
N THR A 223 29.33 -13.91 -1.34
CA THR A 223 29.67 -12.54 -1.70
C THR A 223 29.19 -12.23 -3.10
N ARG A 224 29.00 -10.94 -3.39
CA ARG A 224 28.71 -10.44 -4.74
C ARG A 224 29.58 -9.26 -5.07
N GLU A 225 29.94 -9.15 -6.35
CA GLU A 225 30.63 -8.00 -6.91
C GLU A 225 30.11 -7.72 -8.32
N VAL A 226 29.83 -6.45 -8.63
CA VAL A 226 29.58 -6.01 -10.00
C VAL A 226 30.93 -5.78 -10.70
N LEU A 227 31.36 -6.71 -11.54
CA LEU A 227 32.66 -6.64 -12.21
C LEU A 227 32.66 -5.71 -13.41
N TYR A 228 31.58 -5.71 -14.18
CA TYR A 228 31.44 -4.93 -15.40
C TYR A 228 30.03 -4.38 -15.52
N ALA A 229 29.89 -3.14 -15.98
CA ALA A 229 28.61 -2.54 -16.30
C ALA A 229 28.74 -1.67 -17.56
N GLU A 230 27.82 -1.82 -18.50
CA GLU A 230 27.77 -1.02 -19.72
C GLU A 230 26.33 -0.85 -20.18
N GLY A 231 25.90 0.42 -20.36
CA GLY A 231 24.54 0.75 -20.74
C GLY A 231 23.53 0.22 -19.73
N ASN A 232 22.65 -0.68 -20.17
CA ASN A 232 21.63 -1.31 -19.33
C ASN A 232 21.99 -2.74 -18.91
N LYS A 233 23.23 -3.18 -19.10
CA LYS A 233 23.69 -4.51 -18.70
C LYS A 233 24.78 -4.43 -17.64
N SER A 234 24.74 -5.38 -16.70
CA SER A 234 25.78 -5.53 -15.69
C SER A 234 26.08 -6.99 -15.42
N GLN A 235 27.35 -7.30 -15.22
CA GLN A 235 27.87 -8.61 -14.88
C GLN A 235 28.21 -8.67 -13.40
N ILE A 236 27.61 -9.63 -12.70
CA ILE A 236 27.89 -9.92 -11.29
C ILE A 236 28.64 -11.24 -11.18
N LYS A 237 29.70 -11.23 -10.36
CA LYS A 237 30.31 -12.42 -9.77
C LYS A 237 29.62 -12.71 -8.44
N GLU A 238 29.25 -13.97 -8.20
CA GLU A 238 28.82 -14.47 -6.89
C GLU A 238 29.73 -15.63 -6.47
N ASP A 239 30.22 -15.60 -5.24
CA ASP A 239 31.09 -16.63 -4.66
C ASP A 239 30.48 -17.10 -3.33
N ASN A 240 30.13 -18.37 -3.23
CA ASN A 240 29.50 -18.96 -2.05
C ASN A 240 30.43 -19.91 -1.27
N GLY A 241 31.74 -19.85 -1.52
CA GLY A 241 32.75 -20.72 -0.91
C GLY A 241 32.83 -22.13 -1.51
N GLY A 242 31.78 -22.60 -2.21
CA GLY A 242 31.79 -23.85 -2.96
C GLY A 242 32.06 -23.66 -4.45
N THR A 243 31.51 -22.61 -5.03
CA THR A 243 31.68 -22.27 -6.44
C THR A 243 31.65 -20.75 -6.65
N VAL A 244 32.21 -20.32 -7.78
CA VAL A 244 32.07 -18.97 -8.30
C VAL A 244 31.16 -19.02 -9.52
N SER A 245 30.23 -18.07 -9.61
CA SER A 245 29.31 -17.97 -10.73
C SER A 245 29.28 -16.58 -11.32
N THR A 246 28.94 -16.51 -12.60
CA THR A 246 28.75 -15.27 -13.35
C THR A 246 27.30 -15.14 -13.77
N SER A 247 26.70 -13.98 -13.48
CA SER A 247 25.37 -13.59 -13.94
C SER A 247 25.44 -12.30 -14.76
N ILE A 248 24.71 -12.22 -15.87
CA ILE A 248 24.49 -10.96 -16.59
C ILE A 248 23.03 -10.54 -16.42
N TYR A 249 22.85 -9.35 -15.87
CA TYR A 249 21.56 -8.71 -15.71
C TYR A 249 21.36 -7.66 -16.80
N GLN A 250 20.14 -7.58 -17.31
CA GLN A 250 19.67 -6.52 -18.20
C GLN A 250 18.53 -5.77 -17.51
N ILE A 251 18.64 -4.45 -17.51
CA ILE A 251 17.70 -3.52 -16.91
C ILE A 251 16.79 -2.94 -18.00
N SER A 252 15.49 -2.89 -17.73
CA SER A 252 14.51 -2.11 -18.47
C SER A 252 13.79 -1.14 -17.53
N THR A 253 12.84 -0.37 -18.07
CA THR A 253 11.96 0.49 -17.26
C THR A 253 11.19 -0.29 -16.21
N ASP A 254 10.78 -1.52 -16.54
CA ASP A 254 9.78 -2.28 -15.79
C ASP A 254 10.31 -3.61 -15.23
N ALA A 255 11.59 -3.94 -15.43
CA ALA A 255 12.16 -5.18 -14.93
C ALA A 255 13.67 -5.15 -14.78
N VAL A 256 14.17 -6.00 -13.88
CA VAL A 256 15.55 -6.46 -13.85
C VAL A 256 15.55 -7.95 -14.19
N THR A 257 16.21 -8.32 -15.28
CA THR A 257 16.19 -9.70 -15.82
C THR A 257 17.60 -10.26 -15.88
N ARG A 258 17.83 -11.43 -15.29
CA ARG A 258 19.05 -12.21 -15.54
C ARG A 258 18.94 -12.90 -16.88
N ILE A 259 19.77 -12.48 -17.84
CA ILE A 259 19.78 -12.98 -19.21
C ILE A 259 20.86 -14.03 -19.45
N TYR A 260 21.80 -14.16 -18.52
CA TYR A 260 22.88 -15.15 -18.58
C TYR A 260 23.26 -15.62 -17.18
N PHE A 261 23.57 -16.90 -17.03
CA PHE A 261 24.19 -17.48 -15.85
C PHE A 261 25.13 -18.61 -16.24
N THR A 262 26.29 -18.68 -15.60
CA THR A 262 27.14 -19.87 -15.60
C THR A 262 27.69 -20.09 -14.20
N GLY A 263 27.72 -21.35 -13.76
CA GLY A 263 28.47 -21.75 -12.56
C GLY A 263 29.92 -22.06 -12.89
N GLU A 264 30.71 -22.34 -11.86
CA GLU A 264 32.12 -22.77 -11.94
C GLU A 264 33.03 -21.82 -12.76
N ASP A 265 32.76 -20.52 -12.70
CA ASP A 265 33.51 -19.48 -13.39
C ASP A 265 34.40 -18.70 -12.42
N TYR A 266 35.56 -19.28 -12.08
CA TYR A 266 36.46 -18.78 -11.02
C TYR A 266 37.25 -17.53 -11.43
N GLU A 267 37.42 -17.28 -12.72
CA GLU A 267 38.15 -16.13 -13.27
C GLU A 267 37.30 -15.42 -14.35
N PRO A 268 36.18 -14.80 -13.93
CA PRO A 268 35.20 -14.26 -14.86
C PRO A 268 35.78 -13.10 -15.67
N LYS A 269 35.73 -13.24 -17.01
CA LYS A 269 36.08 -12.18 -17.96
C LYS A 269 34.86 -11.32 -18.27
N ASN A 270 35.05 -10.17 -18.91
CA ASN A 270 33.91 -9.38 -19.40
C ASN A 270 33.14 -10.15 -20.47
N MET A 271 31.89 -10.47 -20.16
CA MET A 271 30.97 -11.25 -20.98
C MET A 271 29.71 -10.47 -21.36
N LEU A 272 29.64 -9.15 -21.18
CA LEU A 272 28.43 -8.34 -21.44
C LEU A 272 27.88 -8.49 -22.88
N ASN A 273 28.76 -8.84 -23.82
CA ASN A 273 28.44 -9.07 -25.24
C ASN A 273 28.09 -10.53 -25.58
N GLN A 274 28.16 -11.46 -24.62
CA GLN A 274 27.76 -12.85 -24.84
C GLN A 274 26.25 -12.93 -25.11
N PRO A 275 25.81 -13.85 -26.00
CA PRO A 275 24.41 -14.18 -26.13
C PRO A 275 23.83 -14.68 -24.80
N GLY A 276 22.61 -14.27 -24.48
CA GLY A 276 21.91 -14.76 -23.29
C GLY A 276 21.62 -16.27 -23.38
N ASN A 277 21.66 -16.95 -22.24
CA ASN A 277 21.35 -18.39 -22.14
C ASN A 277 20.10 -18.69 -21.31
N GLN A 278 19.45 -17.66 -20.76
CA GLN A 278 18.20 -17.75 -20.03
C GLN A 278 17.51 -16.39 -19.97
N ASN A 279 16.31 -16.33 -19.40
CA ASN A 279 15.62 -15.08 -19.11
C ASN A 279 14.84 -15.21 -17.79
N ILE A 280 15.48 -14.93 -16.67
CA ILE A 280 14.87 -15.01 -15.34
C ILE A 280 14.63 -13.59 -14.82
N THR A 281 13.37 -13.17 -14.75
CA THR A 281 13.01 -11.84 -14.21
C THR A 281 13.16 -11.86 -12.69
N MET A 282 14.11 -11.08 -12.17
CA MET A 282 14.42 -11.03 -10.74
C MET A 282 13.43 -10.18 -9.96
N LEU A 283 13.10 -9.01 -10.52
CA LEU A 283 12.15 -8.04 -9.97
C LEU A 283 11.39 -7.38 -11.13
N LYS A 284 10.08 -7.22 -10.97
CA LYS A 284 9.18 -6.66 -11.99
C LYS A 284 8.33 -5.53 -11.42
N GLY A 285 8.16 -4.48 -12.21
CA GLY A 285 7.27 -3.38 -11.92
C GLY A 285 5.79 -3.76 -12.17
N PRO A 286 4.84 -3.07 -11.52
CA PRO A 286 5.06 -2.03 -10.51
C PRO A 286 5.57 -2.59 -9.17
N ILE A 287 6.42 -1.83 -8.45
CA ILE A 287 6.89 -2.21 -7.11
C ILE A 287 5.78 -1.95 -6.09
N LYS A 288 4.85 -2.90 -6.00
CA LYS A 288 3.74 -2.89 -5.06
C LYS A 288 3.34 -4.33 -4.69
N PRO A 289 2.75 -4.56 -3.52
CA PRO A 289 2.20 -5.86 -3.16
C PRO A 289 1.21 -6.38 -4.21
N GLY A 290 1.23 -7.69 -4.45
CA GLY A 290 0.39 -8.38 -5.43
C GLY A 290 0.94 -8.38 -6.87
N THR A 291 2.03 -7.67 -7.16
CA THR A 291 2.70 -7.79 -8.48
C THR A 291 3.27 -9.20 -8.63
N LYS A 292 2.75 -9.95 -9.61
CA LYS A 292 3.08 -11.36 -9.87
C LYS A 292 3.69 -11.56 -11.25
N TRP A 293 4.62 -12.50 -11.36
CA TRP A 293 5.17 -12.93 -12.65
C TRP A 293 5.76 -14.33 -12.59
N THR A 294 5.76 -15.02 -13.73
CA THR A 294 6.46 -16.29 -13.91
C THR A 294 7.91 -16.02 -14.31
N ALA A 295 8.85 -16.78 -13.74
CA ALA A 295 10.27 -16.70 -14.06
C ALA A 295 10.86 -18.12 -14.08
N GLY A 296 11.06 -18.67 -15.28
CA GLY A 296 11.39 -20.09 -15.45
C GLY A 296 10.23 -20.98 -15.00
N SER A 297 10.52 -21.97 -14.15
CA SER A 297 9.52 -22.83 -13.50
C SER A 297 8.89 -22.22 -12.23
N SER A 298 9.42 -21.09 -11.75
CA SER A 298 8.96 -20.45 -10.51
C SER A 298 7.90 -19.37 -10.77
N THR A 299 7.04 -19.15 -9.77
CA THR A 299 6.18 -17.96 -9.70
C THR A 299 6.71 -17.01 -8.64
N ARG A 300 6.80 -15.72 -8.96
CA ARG A 300 7.24 -14.66 -8.05
C ARG A 300 6.10 -13.69 -7.75
N GLU A 301 6.07 -13.18 -6.54
CA GLU A 301 5.11 -12.20 -6.06
C GLU A 301 5.79 -11.20 -5.13
N ILE A 302 5.60 -9.89 -5.36
CA ILE A 302 5.88 -8.90 -4.32
C ILE A 302 4.78 -9.04 -3.27
N VAL A 303 5.14 -9.48 -2.07
CA VAL A 303 4.18 -9.73 -0.98
C VAL A 303 4.17 -8.60 0.05
N ASP A 304 5.23 -7.80 0.11
CA ASP A 304 5.35 -6.66 1.01
C ASP A 304 6.35 -5.65 0.42
N ILE A 305 6.16 -4.35 0.68
CA ILE A 305 7.11 -3.27 0.35
C ILE A 305 7.56 -2.49 1.60
N ASN A 306 6.98 -2.81 2.75
CA ASN A 306 7.21 -2.18 4.04
C ASN A 306 7.90 -3.13 5.02
N ALA A 307 8.50 -4.23 4.53
CA ALA A 307 9.12 -5.22 5.39
C ALA A 307 10.27 -4.58 6.18
N VAL A 308 10.33 -4.90 7.47
CA VAL A 308 11.43 -4.53 8.35
C VAL A 308 12.35 -5.73 8.52
N VAL A 309 13.63 -5.57 8.17
CA VAL A 309 14.62 -6.65 8.19
C VAL A 309 15.83 -6.23 9.03
N ASN A 310 16.10 -7.00 10.08
CA ASN A 310 17.31 -6.86 10.86
C ASN A 310 18.41 -7.77 10.29
N THR A 311 19.58 -7.19 10.07
CA THR A 311 20.76 -7.90 9.57
C THR A 311 21.99 -7.43 10.36
N PRO A 312 23.12 -8.15 10.32
CA PRO A 312 24.37 -7.64 10.88
C PRO A 312 24.85 -6.31 10.26
N ALA A 313 24.47 -6.01 9.01
CA ALA A 313 24.76 -4.72 8.37
C ALA A 313 23.87 -3.57 8.87
N GLY A 314 22.83 -3.86 9.67
CA GLY A 314 21.90 -2.87 10.21
C GLY A 314 20.43 -3.30 10.10
N LYS A 315 19.57 -2.42 10.61
CA LYS A 315 18.11 -2.51 10.48
C LYS A 315 17.67 -1.76 9.23
N PHE A 316 16.91 -2.43 8.37
CA PHE A 316 16.36 -1.86 7.15
C PHE A 316 14.84 -1.86 7.21
N ASP A 317 14.25 -0.67 7.10
CA ASP A 317 12.80 -0.48 6.94
C ASP A 317 12.47 -0.29 5.44
N ASN A 318 11.20 -0.45 5.06
CA ASN A 318 10.72 -0.27 3.68
C ASN A 318 11.45 -1.19 2.68
N CYS A 319 11.53 -2.47 3.01
CA CYS A 319 12.10 -3.49 2.14
C CYS A 319 11.01 -4.17 1.30
N VAL A 320 11.33 -4.41 0.03
CA VAL A 320 10.51 -5.21 -0.88
C VAL A 320 10.74 -6.68 -0.59
N LYS A 321 9.73 -7.37 -0.09
CA LYS A 321 9.71 -8.82 0.10
C LYS A 321 9.09 -9.46 -1.14
N VAL A 322 9.86 -10.33 -1.78
CA VAL A 322 9.42 -11.14 -2.92
C VAL A 322 9.31 -12.58 -2.46
N LYS A 323 8.13 -13.18 -2.60
CA LYS A 323 7.92 -14.62 -2.46
C LYS A 323 8.16 -15.29 -3.81
N ILE A 324 8.88 -16.39 -3.81
CA ILE A 324 9.19 -17.22 -4.97
C ILE A 324 8.69 -18.62 -4.63
N THR A 325 7.72 -19.10 -5.39
CA THR A 325 7.11 -20.41 -5.24
C THR A 325 7.64 -21.32 -6.33
N GLU A 326 8.23 -22.45 -5.93
CA GLU A 326 8.62 -23.56 -6.79
C GLU A 326 7.76 -24.79 -6.46
N GLU A 327 7.95 -25.89 -7.19
CA GLU A 327 7.10 -27.10 -7.05
C GLU A 327 7.10 -27.67 -5.62
N PHE A 328 8.25 -27.63 -4.94
CA PHE A 328 8.43 -28.24 -3.61
C PHE A 328 8.97 -27.27 -2.55
N SER A 329 9.28 -26.03 -2.92
CA SER A 329 9.96 -25.10 -2.01
C SER A 329 9.41 -23.68 -2.13
N THR A 330 9.68 -22.87 -1.10
CA THR A 330 9.41 -21.44 -1.11
C THR A 330 10.68 -20.69 -0.75
N LEU A 331 11.03 -19.69 -1.56
CA LEU A 331 12.11 -18.76 -1.28
C LEU A 331 11.53 -17.35 -1.06
N TYR A 332 12.03 -16.64 -0.05
CA TYR A 332 11.78 -15.22 0.13
C TYR A 332 13.07 -14.43 -0.11
N GLU A 333 12.99 -13.40 -0.94
CA GLU A 333 14.06 -12.42 -1.14
C GLU A 333 13.61 -11.06 -0.63
N TYR A 334 14.49 -10.36 0.09
CA TYR A 334 14.22 -9.02 0.61
C TYR A 334 15.17 -8.03 -0.03
N TYR A 335 14.63 -6.97 -0.62
CA TYR A 335 15.38 -5.95 -1.33
C TYR A 335 15.20 -4.59 -0.67
N LYS A 336 16.29 -3.86 -0.47
CA LYS A 336 16.28 -2.49 0.02
C LYS A 336 16.67 -1.55 -1.12
N LYS A 337 15.88 -0.49 -1.30
CA LYS A 337 16.16 0.57 -2.27
C LYS A 337 17.59 1.10 -2.08
N ASP A 338 18.29 1.31 -3.18
CA ASP A 338 19.67 1.81 -3.28
C ASP A 338 20.74 0.87 -2.68
N ILE A 339 20.35 -0.28 -2.12
CA ILE A 339 21.26 -1.28 -1.53
C ILE A 339 21.20 -2.60 -2.29
N GLY A 340 20.02 -3.06 -2.69
CA GLY A 340 19.86 -4.37 -3.34
C GLY A 340 19.33 -5.44 -2.41
N LEU A 341 19.70 -6.70 -2.68
CA LEU A 341 19.34 -7.84 -1.84
C LEU A 341 19.94 -7.68 -0.45
N ILE A 342 19.13 -7.87 0.60
CA ILE A 342 19.58 -7.79 1.99
C ILE A 342 19.36 -9.09 2.77
N LYS A 343 18.45 -9.96 2.31
CA LYS A 343 18.15 -11.23 2.95
C LYS A 343 17.54 -12.24 1.97
N ARG A 344 17.84 -13.51 2.19
CA ARG A 344 17.18 -14.67 1.57
C ARG A 344 16.72 -15.67 2.63
N GLU A 345 15.57 -16.27 2.41
CA GLU A 345 15.04 -17.37 3.24
C GLU A 345 14.50 -18.46 2.34
N PHE A 346 15.20 -19.57 2.24
CA PHE A 346 14.72 -20.78 1.57
C PHE A 346 14.04 -21.67 2.61
N VAL A 347 12.84 -22.13 2.27
CA VAL A 347 12.00 -22.97 3.11
C VAL A 347 11.63 -24.23 2.31
N LEU A 348 12.00 -25.38 2.86
CA LEU A 348 11.63 -26.70 2.35
C LEU A 348 11.10 -27.52 3.52
N GLU A 349 9.81 -27.83 3.51
CA GLU A 349 9.12 -28.48 4.63
C GLU A 349 9.40 -27.78 5.98
N ASN A 350 10.19 -28.42 6.85
CA ASN A 350 10.58 -27.90 8.18
C ASN A 350 11.98 -27.27 8.20
N ASP A 351 12.74 -27.39 7.11
CA ASP A 351 14.10 -26.86 7.02
C ASP A 351 14.08 -25.43 6.51
N LYS A 352 14.92 -24.58 7.12
CA LYS A 352 15.10 -23.20 6.74
C LYS A 352 16.58 -22.89 6.55
N ILE A 353 16.93 -22.41 5.37
CA ILE A 353 18.27 -21.89 5.06
C ILE A 353 18.13 -20.38 4.88
N THR A 354 19.03 -19.61 5.49
CA THR A 354 19.00 -18.15 5.37
C THR A 354 20.34 -17.58 4.95
N SER A 355 20.29 -16.43 4.27
CA SER A 355 21.47 -15.60 3.98
C SER A 355 21.12 -14.17 4.35
N VAL A 356 21.90 -13.53 5.22
CA VAL A 356 21.64 -12.17 5.72
C VAL A 356 22.82 -11.25 5.43
N LEU A 357 22.55 -10.01 5.00
CA LEU A 357 23.58 -9.05 4.66
C LEU A 357 24.42 -8.67 5.88
N THR A 358 25.74 -8.73 5.73
CA THR A 358 26.69 -8.38 6.80
C THR A 358 27.50 -7.14 6.47
N ASN A 359 27.82 -6.94 5.19
CA ASN A 359 28.57 -5.79 4.73
C ASN A 359 28.23 -5.49 3.27
N TYR A 360 28.36 -4.23 2.86
CA TYR A 360 28.15 -3.80 1.48
C TYR A 360 28.88 -2.49 1.18
N SER A 361 29.15 -2.24 -0.09
CA SER A 361 29.63 -0.96 -0.61
C SER A 361 28.96 -0.71 -1.96
N ILE A 362 28.12 0.32 -2.06
CA ILE A 362 27.50 0.74 -3.33
C ILE A 362 28.28 1.91 -3.92
N LYS A 363 28.48 1.90 -5.23
CA LYS A 363 29.22 2.94 -5.96
C LYS A 363 28.32 3.95 -6.68
#